data_AF-A0A8S3Q1Y6-F1
#
_entry.id   AF-A0A8S3Q1Y6-F1
#
_cell.length_a   1.000
_cell.length_b   1.000
_cell.length_c   1.000
_cell.angle_alpha   90.00
_cell.angle_beta   90.00
_cell.angle_gamma   90.00
#
_symmetry.space_group_name_H-M   'P 1'
#
loop_
_entity.id
_entity.type
_entity.pdbx_description
1 polymer ?
#
loop_
_entity_poly.entity_id
_entity_poly.type
_entity_poly.pdbx_seq_one_letter_code
_entity_poly.pdbx_strand_id
1 'polypeptide(L)'
;MPARLKVQRTRLQSLFASDMAARCQAEFVQANIRYHKSPDVMKSKLSYVSDAIVGCYCGDHTDCSLYSFVCSISRKSQSWIDKSAYLKRHNFEIELNENSENILRQCVNYRLGPGMLAKTAKSANTQKVEALNRSIRSTVPVNVTYARNFTGRVHTTCHKVNHSTGNSIVILCEAAGSPIQPGTKVAKSLKKIRGP
;
A
#
# COMPACT_ATOMS: atom_id res chain seq x y z
N MET A 1 -13.34 -16.43 21.39
CA MET A 1 -14.43 -16.21 20.41
C MET A 1 -15.61 -17.11 20.77
N PRO A 2 -16.70 -16.54 21.29
CA PRO A 2 -17.86 -17.31 21.70
C PRO A 2 -18.64 -17.76 20.46
N ALA A 3 -18.62 -19.06 20.17
CA ALA A 3 -19.60 -19.70 19.30
C ALA A 3 -19.95 -21.08 19.86
N ARG A 4 -21.19 -21.55 19.65
CA ARG A 4 -21.68 -22.77 20.28
C ARG A 4 -21.03 -24.03 19.70
N LEU A 5 -20.74 -24.03 18.40
CA LEU A 5 -20.13 -25.15 17.68
C LEU A 5 -18.66 -24.87 17.31
N LYS A 6 -17.81 -25.91 17.39
CA LYS A 6 -16.39 -25.83 16.99
C LYS A 6 -16.21 -25.29 15.56
N VAL A 7 -17.04 -25.77 14.63
CA VAL A 7 -17.03 -25.34 13.22
C VAL A 7 -17.32 -23.84 13.06
N GLN A 8 -18.26 -23.32 13.85
CA GLN A 8 -18.58 -21.89 13.84
C GLN A 8 -17.43 -21.05 14.40
N ARG A 9 -16.74 -21.52 15.45
CA ARG A 9 -15.55 -20.85 16.00
C ARG A 9 -14.45 -20.75 14.95
N THR A 10 -14.13 -21.86 14.27
CA THR A 10 -13.10 -21.89 13.24
C THR A 10 -13.44 -20.97 12.06
N ARG A 11 -14.71 -20.92 11.65
CA ARG A 11 -15.17 -20.00 10.60
C ARG A 11 -15.06 -18.54 11.01
N LEU A 12 -15.42 -18.19 12.24
CA LEU A 12 -15.27 -16.81 12.73
C LEU A 12 -13.81 -16.40 12.83
N GLN A 13 -12.94 -17.31 13.27
CA GLN A 13 -11.49 -17.08 13.31
C GLN A 13 -10.92 -16.82 11.92
N SER A 14 -11.33 -17.59 10.91
CA SER A 14 -10.84 -17.37 9.53
C SER A 14 -11.35 -16.03 8.96
N LEU A 15 -12.62 -15.69 9.19
CA LEU A 15 -13.18 -14.40 8.78
C LEU A 15 -12.45 -13.23 9.45
N PHE A 16 -12.17 -13.33 10.75
CA PHE A 16 -11.42 -12.33 11.49
C PHE A 16 -9.99 -12.18 10.96
N ALA A 17 -9.29 -13.30 10.69
CA ALA A 17 -7.95 -13.26 10.10
C ALA A 17 -7.94 -12.57 8.73
N SER A 18 -8.93 -12.88 7.86
CA SER A 18 -9.08 -12.22 6.57
C SER A 18 -9.38 -10.72 6.71
N ASP A 19 -10.23 -10.34 7.66
CA ASP A 19 -10.56 -8.94 7.91
C ASP A 19 -9.35 -8.14 8.39
N MET A 20 -8.61 -8.66 9.36
CA MET A 20 -7.40 -8.03 9.89
C MET A 20 -6.33 -7.88 8.82
N ALA A 21 -6.15 -8.89 7.96
CA ALA A 21 -5.24 -8.80 6.82
C ALA A 21 -5.68 -7.72 5.83
N ALA A 22 -6.97 -7.66 5.50
CA ALA A 22 -7.55 -6.63 4.63
C ALA A 22 -7.37 -5.23 5.21
N ARG A 23 -7.55 -5.08 6.53
CA ARG A 23 -7.35 -3.82 7.25
C ARG A 23 -5.90 -3.35 7.16
N CYS A 24 -4.96 -4.20 7.54
CA CYS A 24 -3.54 -3.86 7.48
C CYS A 24 -3.10 -3.49 6.06
N GLN A 25 -3.63 -4.19 5.05
CA GLN A 25 -3.35 -3.88 3.65
C GLN A 25 -3.95 -2.54 3.24
N ALA A 26 -5.18 -2.22 3.63
CA ALA A 26 -5.83 -0.95 3.32
C ALA A 26 -5.07 0.24 3.94
N GLU A 27 -4.65 0.12 5.20
CA GLU A 27 -3.82 1.10 5.89
C GLU A 27 -2.50 1.32 5.17
N PHE A 28 -1.81 0.23 4.83
CA PHE A 28 -0.55 0.28 4.08
C PHE A 28 -0.72 0.95 2.71
N VAL A 29 -1.77 0.64 1.96
CA VAL A 29 -2.03 1.22 0.64
C VAL A 29 -2.30 2.72 0.74
N GLN A 30 -3.13 3.15 1.69
CA GLN A 30 -3.43 4.58 1.89
C GLN A 30 -2.19 5.35 2.35
N ALA A 31 -1.42 4.80 3.29
CA ALA A 31 -0.16 5.39 3.72
C ALA A 31 0.83 5.48 2.54
N ASN A 32 0.92 4.45 1.71
CA ASN A 32 1.79 4.44 0.54
C ASN A 32 1.34 5.47 -0.52
N ILE A 33 0.04 5.68 -0.75
CA ILE A 33 -0.44 6.73 -1.64
C ILE A 33 -0.03 8.11 -1.10
N ARG A 34 -0.26 8.36 0.19
CA ARG A 34 -0.01 9.67 0.83
C ARG A 34 1.48 10.00 0.98
N TYR A 35 2.32 8.99 1.26
CA TYR A 35 3.73 9.16 1.58
C TYR A 35 4.68 8.43 0.61
N HIS A 36 4.27 8.13 -0.62
CA HIS A 36 5.07 7.41 -1.62
C HIS A 36 6.48 7.99 -1.84
N LYS A 37 6.68 9.29 -1.60
CA LYS A 37 7.97 9.98 -1.78
C LYS A 37 8.93 9.82 -0.59
N SER A 38 8.42 9.43 0.57
CA SER A 38 9.18 9.42 1.83
C SER A 38 8.89 8.15 2.62
N PRO A 39 9.56 7.03 2.27
CA PRO A 39 9.31 5.73 2.89
C PRO A 39 9.59 5.74 4.41
N ASP A 40 10.51 6.56 4.89
CA ASP A 40 10.82 6.63 6.32
C ASP A 40 9.73 7.36 7.13
N VAL A 41 9.13 8.42 6.55
CA VAL A 41 7.94 9.06 7.11
C VAL A 41 6.76 8.09 7.12
N MET A 42 6.60 7.32 6.05
CA MET A 42 5.56 6.28 5.98
C MET A 42 5.74 5.23 7.09
N LYS A 43 6.95 4.72 7.30
CA LYS A 43 7.25 3.76 8.38
C LYS A 43 6.92 4.33 9.76
N SER A 44 7.35 5.58 10.02
CA SER A 44 7.09 6.26 11.28
C SER A 44 5.59 6.50 11.52
N LYS A 45 4.79 6.75 10.48
CA LYS A 45 3.34 6.89 10.64
C LYS A 45 2.64 5.55 10.81
N LEU A 46 3.06 4.52 10.08
CA LEU A 46 2.49 3.18 10.19
C LEU A 46 2.80 2.49 11.53
N SER A 47 3.87 2.89 12.25
CA SER A 47 4.16 2.31 13.57
C SER A 47 3.10 2.64 14.61
N TYR A 48 2.41 3.79 14.52
CA TYR A 48 1.30 4.13 15.42
C TYR A 48 -0.02 3.50 14.99
N VAL A 49 -0.12 3.05 13.73
CA VAL A 49 -1.33 2.40 13.21
C VAL A 49 -1.56 1.05 13.87
N SER A 50 -0.51 0.33 14.29
CA SER A 50 -0.70 -0.97 14.96
C SER A 50 -1.57 -0.84 16.21
N ASP A 51 -1.29 0.18 17.02
CA ASP A 51 -1.95 0.39 18.30
C ASP A 51 -3.39 0.90 18.07
N ALA A 52 -3.58 1.80 17.10
CA ALA A 52 -4.91 2.24 16.68
C ALA A 52 -5.76 1.10 16.06
N ILE A 53 -5.14 0.11 15.41
CA ILE A 53 -5.85 -1.07 14.90
C ILE A 53 -6.37 -1.91 16.06
N VAL A 54 -5.51 -2.18 17.03
CA VAL A 54 -5.85 -2.97 18.22
C VAL A 54 -6.99 -2.30 18.98
N GLY A 55 -6.87 -1.01 19.34
CA GLY A 55 -7.93 -0.26 20.03
C GLY A 55 -9.27 -0.29 19.28
N CYS A 56 -9.22 -0.15 17.96
CA CYS A 56 -10.42 -0.15 17.11
C CYS A 56 -11.16 -1.49 17.07
N TYR A 57 -10.45 -2.62 17.10
CA TYR A 57 -11.10 -3.93 17.25
C TYR A 57 -11.69 -4.14 18.64
N CYS A 58 -11.26 -3.33 19.61
CA CYS A 58 -11.77 -3.30 20.97
C CYS A 58 -12.90 -2.27 21.15
N GLY A 59 -13.29 -1.56 20.08
CA GLY A 59 -14.33 -0.53 20.12
C GLY A 59 -13.84 0.86 20.54
N ASP A 60 -12.56 1.03 20.89
CA ASP A 60 -11.96 2.34 21.12
C ASP A 60 -11.44 2.92 19.80
N HIS A 61 -12.00 4.06 19.41
CA HIS A 61 -11.69 4.73 18.15
C HIS A 61 -11.06 6.12 18.34
N THR A 62 -10.69 6.48 19.57
CA THR A 62 -10.00 7.75 19.87
C THR A 62 -8.77 7.95 18.96
N ASP A 63 -7.91 6.95 18.92
CA ASP A 63 -6.68 6.92 18.13
C ASP A 63 -6.89 6.72 16.62
N CYS A 64 -8.06 6.21 16.20
CA CYS A 64 -8.36 6.05 14.78
C CYS A 64 -8.37 7.41 14.06
N SER A 65 -8.88 8.45 14.72
CA SER A 65 -8.94 9.79 14.13
C SER A 65 -7.56 10.40 13.86
N LEU A 66 -6.55 10.01 14.66
CA LEU A 66 -5.20 10.56 14.62
C LEU A 66 -4.26 9.72 13.74
N TYR A 67 -4.35 8.40 13.85
CA TYR A 67 -3.34 7.50 13.28
C TYR A 67 -3.87 6.61 12.16
N SER A 68 -5.16 6.22 12.16
CA SER A 68 -5.71 5.37 11.11
C SER A 68 -5.97 6.16 9.82
N PHE A 69 -5.60 5.57 8.69
CA PHE A 69 -5.86 6.13 7.36
C PHE A 69 -7.21 5.67 6.78
N VAL A 70 -7.84 4.65 7.37
CA VAL A 70 -9.02 3.97 6.79
C VAL A 70 -10.25 4.06 7.70
N CYS A 71 -10.04 4.09 9.01
CA CYS A 71 -11.08 4.25 10.02
C CYS A 71 -11.17 5.71 10.45
N SER A 72 -12.30 6.37 10.14
CA SER A 72 -12.59 7.74 10.57
C SER A 72 -13.97 7.79 11.23
N ILE A 73 -13.99 7.88 12.56
CA ILE A 73 -15.24 8.08 13.30
C ILE A 73 -15.33 9.55 13.65
N SER A 74 -16.11 10.32 12.87
CA SER A 74 -16.27 11.75 13.11
C SER A 74 -17.70 12.26 13.31
N ARG A 75 -18.75 11.41 13.23
CA ARG A 75 -20.12 11.67 13.77
C ARG A 75 -21.24 10.74 13.24
N LYS A 76 -21.01 9.91 12.21
CA LYS A 76 -21.98 8.89 11.75
C LYS A 76 -21.26 7.59 11.38
N SER A 77 -21.61 6.51 12.08
CA SER A 77 -21.05 5.15 12.05
C SER A 77 -20.34 4.75 10.76
N GLN A 78 -19.01 4.76 10.80
CA GLN A 78 -18.18 4.12 9.79
C GLN A 78 -16.91 3.57 10.45
N SER A 79 -17.11 2.82 11.55
CA SER A 79 -16.03 2.02 12.13
C SER A 79 -15.52 1.05 11.07
N TRP A 80 -14.28 0.57 11.22
CA TRP A 80 -13.76 -0.46 10.33
C TRP A 80 -14.68 -1.70 10.31
N ILE A 81 -15.23 -2.08 11.47
CA ILE A 81 -16.13 -3.23 11.62
C ILE A 81 -17.42 -3.04 10.80
N ASP A 82 -17.97 -1.82 10.76
CA ASP A 82 -19.16 -1.49 9.93
C ASP A 82 -18.89 -1.57 8.42
N LYS A 83 -17.64 -1.28 8.01
CA LYS A 83 -17.17 -1.37 6.62
C LYS A 83 -16.74 -2.78 6.24
N SER A 84 -16.41 -3.61 7.22
CA SER A 84 -15.90 -4.96 7.00
C SER A 84 -16.90 -5.82 6.24
N ALA A 85 -16.47 -6.39 5.12
CA ALA A 85 -17.25 -7.40 4.41
C ALA A 85 -17.35 -8.73 5.19
N TYR A 86 -16.46 -8.95 6.15
CA TYR A 86 -16.30 -10.21 6.88
C TYR A 86 -17.00 -10.20 8.23
N LEU A 87 -16.90 -9.11 8.99
CA LEU A 87 -17.32 -9.05 10.40
C LEU A 87 -18.68 -8.39 10.62
N LYS A 88 -19.13 -7.52 9.70
CA LYS A 88 -20.39 -6.75 9.84
C LYS A 88 -21.62 -7.60 10.18
N ARG A 89 -21.69 -8.82 9.65
CA ARG A 89 -22.86 -9.71 9.81
C ARG A 89 -22.83 -10.55 11.09
N HIS A 90 -21.78 -10.45 11.90
CA HIS A 90 -21.50 -11.41 12.96
C HIS A 90 -21.47 -10.81 14.37
N ASN A 91 -21.91 -9.56 14.57
CA ASN A 91 -21.88 -8.86 15.87
C ASN A 91 -20.57 -9.16 16.62
N PHE A 92 -19.47 -8.90 15.93
CA PHE A 92 -18.15 -9.30 16.37
C PHE A 92 -17.69 -8.43 17.54
N GLU A 93 -17.40 -9.06 18.66
CA GLU A 93 -16.87 -8.43 19.86
C GLU A 93 -15.72 -9.26 20.41
N ILE A 94 -14.63 -8.60 20.82
CA ILE A 94 -13.47 -9.24 21.44
C ILE A 94 -13.52 -8.91 22.93
N GLU A 95 -13.60 -9.94 23.76
CA GLU A 95 -13.39 -9.80 25.20
C GLU A 95 -11.93 -9.45 25.47
N LEU A 96 -11.73 -8.29 26.10
CA LEU A 96 -10.41 -7.74 26.40
C LEU A 96 -9.75 -8.48 27.56
N ASN A 97 -8.57 -9.00 27.28
CA ASN A 97 -7.57 -9.40 28.27
C ASN A 97 -6.21 -8.87 27.78
N GLU A 98 -5.30 -8.52 28.68
CA GLU A 98 -3.94 -8.06 28.36
C GLU A 98 -3.22 -9.06 27.43
N ASN A 99 -3.47 -10.36 27.63
CA ASN A 99 -2.95 -11.40 26.75
C ASN A 99 -3.55 -11.32 25.33
N SER A 100 -4.84 -11.06 25.20
CA SER A 100 -5.52 -10.92 23.91
C SER A 100 -5.07 -9.70 23.14
N GLU A 101 -4.83 -8.58 23.84
CA GLU A 101 -4.26 -7.37 23.25
C GLU A 101 -2.86 -7.63 22.67
N ASN A 102 -2.01 -8.29 23.45
CA ASN A 102 -0.66 -8.65 23.03
C ASN A 102 -0.65 -9.57 21.80
N ILE A 103 -1.53 -10.58 21.76
CA ILE A 103 -1.67 -11.46 20.59
C ILE A 103 -2.11 -10.67 19.36
N LEU A 104 -3.11 -9.79 19.50
CA LEU A 104 -3.58 -8.94 18.39
C LEU A 104 -2.46 -8.03 17.88
N ARG A 105 -1.71 -7.41 18.78
CA ARG A 105 -0.57 -6.55 18.43
C ARG A 105 0.50 -7.34 17.68
N GLN A 106 0.82 -8.57 18.12
CA GLN A 106 1.74 -9.46 17.40
C GLN A 106 1.23 -9.80 16.00
N CYS A 107 -0.06 -10.11 15.86
CA CYS A 107 -0.67 -10.40 14.56
C CYS A 107 -0.64 -9.20 13.61
N VAL A 108 -0.92 -7.99 14.10
CA VAL A 108 -0.85 -6.77 13.30
C VAL A 108 0.61 -6.47 12.91
N ASN A 109 1.54 -6.63 13.86
CA ASN A 109 2.98 -6.45 13.63
C ASN A 109 3.56 -7.48 12.66
N TYR A 110 2.92 -8.63 12.46
CA TYR A 110 3.30 -9.54 11.38
C TYR A 110 3.22 -8.86 10.00
N ARG A 111 2.29 -7.91 9.79
CA ARG A 111 2.16 -7.19 8.52
C ARG A 111 2.75 -5.78 8.55
N LEU A 112 2.54 -5.06 9.65
CA LEU A 112 2.91 -3.65 9.84
C LEU A 112 4.13 -3.45 10.75
N GLY A 113 4.78 -4.52 11.19
CA GLY A 113 5.97 -4.43 12.02
C GLY A 113 7.15 -3.84 11.26
N PRO A 114 8.15 -3.28 11.97
CA PRO A 114 9.23 -2.50 11.37
C PRO A 114 10.05 -3.29 10.32
N GLY A 115 10.33 -4.57 10.60
CA GLY A 115 11.05 -5.44 9.67
C GLY A 115 10.26 -5.71 8.37
N MET A 116 8.95 -5.81 8.46
CA MET A 116 8.09 -6.03 7.29
C MET A 116 7.84 -4.75 6.51
N LEU A 117 7.66 -3.62 7.20
CA LEU A 117 7.58 -2.31 6.56
C LEU A 117 8.86 -1.99 5.79
N ALA A 118 10.04 -2.31 6.32
CA ALA A 118 11.31 -2.14 5.61
C ALA A 118 11.34 -2.91 4.27
N LYS A 119 10.81 -4.15 4.26
CA LYS A 119 10.74 -4.98 3.05
C LYS A 119 9.66 -4.51 2.07
N THR A 120 8.50 -4.10 2.57
CA THR A 120 7.36 -3.75 1.71
C THR A 120 7.28 -2.26 1.36
N ALA A 121 8.13 -1.40 1.93
CA ALA A 121 8.09 0.06 1.75
C ALA A 121 8.08 0.53 0.29
N LYS A 122 8.73 -0.21 -0.62
CA LYS A 122 8.77 0.14 -2.05
C LYS A 122 7.51 -0.25 -2.81
N SER A 123 6.56 -0.95 -2.16
CA SER A 123 5.36 -1.51 -2.79
C SER A 123 5.69 -2.27 -4.09
N ALA A 124 6.87 -2.91 -4.12
CA ALA A 124 7.35 -3.70 -5.23
C ALA A 124 6.80 -5.11 -5.07
N ASN A 125 6.15 -5.61 -6.12
CA ASN A 125 5.67 -6.98 -6.20
C ASN A 125 6.37 -7.68 -7.36
N THR A 126 6.26 -9.01 -7.41
CA THR A 126 6.88 -9.84 -8.46
C THR A 126 6.50 -9.34 -9.86
N GLN A 127 5.24 -8.98 -10.07
CA GLN A 127 4.74 -8.43 -11.33
C GLN A 127 5.48 -7.15 -11.76
N LYS A 128 5.69 -6.19 -10.85
CA LYS A 128 6.44 -4.95 -11.11
C LYS A 128 7.91 -5.23 -11.41
N VAL A 129 8.53 -6.14 -10.67
CA VAL A 129 9.93 -6.54 -10.89
C VAL A 129 10.10 -7.23 -12.24
N GLU A 130 9.21 -8.15 -12.59
CA GLU A 130 9.23 -8.82 -13.89
C GLU A 130 8.99 -7.84 -15.03
N ALA A 131 8.02 -6.93 -14.91
CA ALA A 131 7.76 -5.90 -15.92
C ALA A 131 8.99 -5.02 -16.16
N LEU A 132 9.69 -4.63 -15.08
CA LEU A 132 10.94 -3.89 -15.19
C LEU A 132 12.03 -4.73 -15.85
N ASN A 133 12.24 -5.97 -15.42
CA ASN A 133 13.25 -6.87 -15.98
C ASN A 133 13.02 -7.13 -17.48
N ARG A 134 11.77 -7.35 -17.89
CA ARG A 134 11.40 -7.51 -19.30
C ARG A 134 11.71 -6.24 -20.09
N SER A 135 11.37 -5.06 -19.55
CA SER A 135 11.64 -3.77 -20.19
C SER A 135 13.14 -3.46 -20.29
N ILE A 136 13.93 -3.85 -19.29
CA ILE A 136 15.38 -3.73 -19.32
C ILE A 136 15.94 -4.66 -20.39
N ARG A 137 15.53 -5.93 -20.44
CA ARG A 137 16.00 -6.87 -21.47
C ARG A 137 15.64 -6.45 -22.89
N SER A 138 14.48 -5.82 -23.10
CA SER A 138 14.12 -5.28 -24.41
C SER A 138 14.97 -4.07 -24.79
N THR A 139 15.38 -3.28 -23.80
CA THR A 139 16.20 -2.09 -24.05
C THR A 139 17.66 -2.48 -24.20
N VAL A 140 18.19 -3.27 -23.27
CA VAL A 140 19.57 -3.78 -23.23
C VAL A 140 19.54 -5.30 -23.40
N PRO A 141 19.55 -5.80 -24.65
CA PRO A 141 19.65 -7.22 -24.93
C PRO A 141 20.97 -7.81 -24.41
N VAL A 142 20.94 -9.06 -23.97
CA VAL A 142 22.10 -9.75 -23.37
C VAL A 142 23.24 -9.94 -24.38
N ASN A 143 22.92 -9.99 -25.67
CA ASN A 143 23.86 -10.18 -26.77
C ASN A 143 24.50 -8.87 -27.27
N VAL A 144 24.23 -7.72 -26.64
CA VAL A 144 24.77 -6.42 -27.07
C VAL A 144 25.41 -5.66 -25.91
N THR A 145 26.67 -5.28 -26.08
CA THR A 145 27.43 -4.50 -25.08
C THR A 145 27.31 -3.01 -25.35
N TYR A 146 26.80 -2.25 -24.37
CA TYR A 146 26.63 -0.80 -24.46
C TYR A 146 27.64 -0.04 -23.57
N ALA A 147 28.94 -0.09 -23.90
CA ALA A 147 30.00 0.42 -23.03
C ALA A 147 29.83 1.89 -22.58
N ARG A 148 29.37 2.78 -23.47
CA ARG A 148 29.24 4.22 -23.18
C ARG A 148 27.92 4.62 -22.53
N ASN A 149 26.83 3.91 -22.81
CA ASN A 149 25.46 4.36 -22.47
C ASN A 149 24.58 3.31 -21.79
N PHE A 150 25.12 2.16 -21.37
CA PHE A 150 24.40 1.13 -20.62
C PHE A 150 23.59 1.72 -19.46
N THR A 151 24.27 2.46 -18.57
CA THR A 151 23.68 3.03 -17.36
C THR A 151 22.52 3.97 -17.69
N GLY A 152 22.71 4.87 -18.66
CA GLY A 152 21.65 5.78 -19.11
C GLY A 152 20.43 5.06 -19.68
N ARG A 153 20.63 3.98 -20.44
CA ARG A 153 19.54 3.17 -21.02
C ARG A 153 18.75 2.43 -19.94
N VAL A 154 19.44 1.88 -18.93
CA VAL A 154 18.79 1.24 -17.77
C VAL A 154 17.99 2.27 -16.97
N HIS A 155 18.57 3.40 -16.59
CA HIS A 155 17.87 4.44 -15.81
C HIS A 155 16.66 5.02 -16.55
N THR A 156 16.79 5.29 -17.84
CA THR A 156 15.68 5.78 -18.67
C THR A 156 14.53 4.76 -18.70
N THR A 157 14.87 3.47 -18.77
CA THR A 157 13.87 2.39 -18.73
C THR A 157 13.17 2.30 -17.38
N CYS A 158 13.93 2.34 -16.28
CA CYS A 158 13.38 2.37 -14.93
C CYS A 158 12.42 3.56 -14.74
N HIS A 159 12.82 4.76 -15.16
CA HIS A 159 12.00 5.95 -15.08
C HIS A 159 10.71 5.83 -15.89
N LYS A 160 10.80 5.32 -17.12
CA LYS A 160 9.66 5.08 -18.01
C LYS A 160 8.65 4.10 -17.41
N VAL A 161 9.11 2.99 -16.83
CA VAL A 161 8.23 1.97 -16.22
C VAL A 161 7.54 2.51 -14.96
N ASN A 162 8.22 3.34 -14.18
CA ASN A 162 7.66 3.92 -12.96
C ASN A 162 6.65 5.05 -13.20
N HIS A 163 6.85 5.85 -14.25
CA HIS A 163 6.02 7.04 -14.53
C HIS A 163 5.04 6.86 -15.69
N SER A 164 5.08 5.75 -16.42
CA SER A 164 4.54 5.61 -17.78
C SER A 164 5.27 6.48 -18.81
N THR A 165 5.24 6.07 -20.08
CA THR A 165 5.94 6.76 -21.17
C THR A 165 5.52 8.23 -21.30
N GLY A 166 4.22 8.51 -21.22
CA GLY A 166 3.69 9.87 -21.36
C GLY A 166 4.18 10.83 -20.27
N ASN A 167 4.12 10.44 -18.99
CA ASN A 167 4.62 11.31 -17.92
C ASN A 167 6.15 11.37 -17.91
N SER A 168 6.83 10.26 -18.23
CA SER A 168 8.29 10.23 -18.28
C SER A 168 8.84 11.27 -19.25
N ILE A 169 8.24 11.41 -20.43
CA ILE A 169 8.68 12.40 -21.43
C ILE A 169 8.46 13.82 -20.89
N VAL A 170 7.28 14.10 -20.31
CA VAL A 170 6.96 15.43 -19.76
C VAL A 170 7.96 15.82 -18.67
N ILE A 171 8.21 14.93 -17.71
CA ILE A 171 9.13 15.18 -16.59
C ILE A 171 10.57 15.42 -17.10
N LEU A 172 11.03 14.62 -18.06
CA LEU A 172 12.39 14.77 -18.61
C LEU A 172 12.54 16.06 -19.43
N CYS A 173 11.52 16.44 -20.20
CA CYS A 173 11.49 17.70 -20.95
C CYS A 173 11.50 18.92 -20.02
N GLU A 174 10.72 18.89 -18.95
CA GLU A 174 10.74 19.92 -17.89
C GLU A 174 12.12 20.01 -17.24
N ALA A 175 12.72 18.88 -16.87
CA ALA A 175 14.06 18.83 -16.26
C ALA A 175 15.17 19.30 -17.21
N ALA A 176 15.00 19.11 -18.52
CA ALA A 176 15.93 19.58 -19.55
C ALA A 176 15.76 21.07 -19.90
N GLY A 177 14.83 21.79 -19.26
CA GLY A 177 14.55 23.21 -19.53
C GLY A 177 13.75 23.46 -20.81
N SER A 178 13.15 22.42 -21.39
CA SER A 178 12.34 22.50 -22.61
C SER A 178 10.94 21.92 -22.37
N PRO A 179 10.11 22.57 -21.52
CA PRO A 179 8.80 22.05 -21.14
C PRO A 179 7.85 21.99 -22.34
N ILE A 180 7.04 20.93 -22.39
CA ILE A 180 6.06 20.76 -23.47
C ILE A 180 4.90 21.72 -23.25
N GLN A 181 4.71 22.62 -24.20
CA GLN A 181 3.66 23.64 -24.14
C GLN A 181 2.25 22.99 -24.08
N PRO A 182 1.41 23.41 -23.12
CA PRO A 182 0.05 22.88 -22.98
C PRO A 182 -0.79 23.19 -24.22
N GLY A 183 -1.69 22.26 -24.60
CA GLY A 183 -2.61 22.44 -25.72
C GLY A 183 -2.05 22.07 -27.11
N THR A 184 -0.73 21.88 -27.23
CA THR A 184 -0.10 21.40 -28.48
C THR A 184 -0.58 20.00 -28.88
N LYS A 185 -0.44 19.65 -30.17
CA LYS A 185 -0.73 18.29 -30.66
C LYS A 185 0.07 17.24 -29.89
N VAL A 186 1.34 17.52 -29.57
CA VAL A 186 2.23 16.65 -28.78
C VAL A 186 1.70 16.47 -27.37
N ALA A 187 1.31 17.55 -26.67
CA ALA A 187 0.73 17.46 -25.33
C ALA A 187 -0.56 16.62 -25.32
N LYS A 188 -1.42 16.76 -26.35
CA LYS A 188 -2.63 15.96 -26.49
C LYS A 188 -2.33 14.48 -26.73
N SER A 189 -1.35 14.15 -27.58
CA SER A 189 -0.93 12.77 -27.84
C SER A 189 -0.31 12.13 -26.60
N LEU A 190 0.55 12.85 -25.88
CA LEU A 190 1.14 12.34 -24.64
C LEU A 190 0.08 12.06 -23.57
N LYS A 191 -0.95 12.89 -23.46
CA LYS A 191 -2.10 12.62 -22.57
C LYS A 191 -2.82 11.30 -22.90
N LYS A 192 -2.91 10.92 -24.18
CA LYS A 192 -3.51 9.63 -24.60
C LYS A 192 -2.66 8.42 -24.23
N ILE A 193 -1.35 8.61 -24.08
CA ILE A 193 -0.37 7.55 -23.78
C ILE A 193 -0.05 7.52 -22.26
N ARG A 194 -0.54 8.48 -21.47
CA ARG A 194 -0.45 8.44 -20.00
C ARG A 194 -1.27 7.24 -19.51
N GLY A 195 -0.58 6.26 -18.93
CA GLY A 195 -1.25 5.25 -18.11
C GLY A 195 -1.87 5.89 -16.86
N PRO A 196 -2.83 5.23 -16.22
CA PRO A 196 -3.43 5.68 -14.95
C PRO A 196 -2.38 5.98 -13.88
#